data_AF-A0A2G5S981-F1
#
_entry.id   AF-A0A2G5S981-F1
#
_cell.length_a   1.000
_cell.length_b   1.000
_cell.length_c   1.000
_cell.angle_alpha   90.00
_cell.angle_beta   90.00
_cell.angle_gamma   90.00
#
_symmetry.space_group_name_H-M   'P 1'
#
loop_
_entity.id
_entity.type
_entity.pdbx_description
1 polymer ?
#
loop_
_entity_poly.entity_id
_entity_poly.type
_entity_poly.pdbx_seq_one_letter_code
_entity_poly.pdbx_strand_id
1 'polypeptide(L)'
;MSNGMASGRQQSSSPSSPSSSSSSPRKGVNFPTDEELDFLHKHCEIIDATKFYRSTPGTLKLPPTRIQLRNLDKLPKASLDVNVGRIFDIFIRHMLQQEGGNLETTRYWLNLAHPGYRKKDGFWISHKTYKMADGHTLMNTIADQVQSNDALGLDETMSLTMRIFKQDIHGKGDRTPDKILRKFGVKHNYVKGDGRCLLKALVIGKHWSDKNTASTANEAAFYDSKYVRLTRTNVSC
;
A
#
# COMPACT_ATOMS: atom_id res chain seq x y z
N MET A 1 -57.88 -12.41 41.72
CA MET A 1 -56.90 -13.45 42.09
C MET A 1 -55.51 -12.91 41.80
N SER A 2 -54.68 -12.88 42.86
CA SER A 2 -53.20 -12.90 42.91
C SER A 2 -52.47 -13.40 41.65
N ASN A 3 -51.21 -13.09 41.34
CA ASN A 3 -50.04 -12.41 41.94
C ASN A 3 -49.15 -12.08 40.71
N GLY A 4 -48.23 -11.11 40.74
CA GLY A 4 -46.91 -11.32 41.33
C GLY A 4 -45.85 -10.61 40.49
N MET A 5 -44.90 -9.99 41.19
CA MET A 5 -43.72 -9.31 40.66
C MET A 5 -42.73 -10.31 40.04
N ALA A 6 -41.99 -9.89 39.00
CA ALA A 6 -40.55 -10.16 38.90
C ALA A 6 -39.85 -9.36 37.77
N SER A 7 -38.85 -8.60 38.22
CA SER A 7 -37.66 -8.06 37.55
C SER A 7 -37.17 -8.80 36.29
N GLY A 8 -36.92 -8.04 35.22
CA GLY A 8 -36.27 -8.47 33.98
C GLY A 8 -35.26 -7.43 33.49
N ARG A 9 -34.00 -7.63 33.87
CA ARG A 9 -32.72 -7.15 33.28
C ARG A 9 -32.85 -6.54 31.86
N GLN A 10 -32.61 -5.23 31.71
CA GLN A 10 -32.30 -4.64 30.41
C GLN A 10 -30.89 -5.05 30.00
N GLN A 11 -30.79 -5.96 29.03
CA GLN A 11 -29.56 -6.22 28.30
C GLN A 11 -29.42 -5.17 27.21
N SER A 12 -28.24 -4.54 27.19
CA SER A 12 -27.72 -3.68 26.15
C SER A 12 -27.81 -4.34 24.77
N SER A 13 -28.59 -3.77 23.86
CA SER A 13 -28.59 -4.12 22.45
C SER A 13 -27.39 -3.46 21.76
N SER A 14 -26.43 -4.31 21.36
CA SER A 14 -25.30 -3.95 20.52
C SER A 14 -25.74 -3.47 19.12
N PRO A 15 -24.92 -2.66 18.42
CA PRO A 15 -25.29 -2.09 17.13
C PRO A 15 -25.30 -3.13 16.01
N SER A 16 -26.28 -2.97 15.13
CA SER A 16 -26.56 -3.74 13.92
C SER A 16 -25.32 -3.86 13.02
N SER A 17 -24.97 -5.09 12.67
CA SER A 17 -24.01 -5.41 11.61
C SER A 17 -24.47 -4.81 10.27
N PRO A 18 -23.56 -4.27 9.44
CA PRO A 18 -23.91 -3.76 8.12
C PRO A 18 -24.31 -4.92 7.20
N SER A 19 -25.44 -4.70 6.53
CA SER A 19 -26.05 -5.56 5.52
C SER A 19 -25.06 -5.92 4.42
N SER A 20 -25.02 -7.22 4.10
CA SER A 20 -24.33 -7.83 2.98
C SER A 20 -24.62 -7.10 1.67
N SER A 21 -23.62 -6.38 1.15
CA SER A 21 -23.60 -5.91 -0.23
C SER A 21 -23.60 -7.12 -1.17
N SER A 22 -24.58 -7.15 -2.05
CA SER A 22 -24.76 -8.11 -3.14
C SER A 22 -23.43 -8.40 -3.86
N SER A 23 -22.91 -9.62 -3.67
CA SER A 23 -21.75 -10.09 -4.40
C SER A 23 -22.15 -10.45 -5.83
N SER A 24 -21.96 -9.53 -6.77
CA SER A 24 -21.81 -9.91 -8.17
C SER A 24 -20.68 -10.94 -8.30
N PRO A 25 -20.79 -11.95 -9.17
CA PRO A 25 -19.75 -12.95 -9.32
C PRO A 25 -18.44 -12.27 -9.74
N ARG A 26 -17.37 -12.47 -8.97
CA ARG A 26 -16.03 -11.95 -9.25
C ARG A 26 -15.50 -12.53 -10.57
N LYS A 27 -15.79 -11.87 -11.69
CA LYS A 27 -15.23 -12.17 -13.01
C LYS A 27 -13.79 -11.65 -13.05
N GLY A 28 -12.84 -12.47 -12.65
CA GLY A 28 -11.42 -12.13 -12.76
C GLY A 28 -10.56 -12.95 -11.83
N VAL A 29 -10.56 -14.28 -11.96
CA VAL A 29 -9.63 -15.15 -11.20
C VAL A 29 -8.36 -15.45 -12.00
N ASN A 30 -8.37 -15.11 -13.29
CA ASN A 30 -7.32 -15.40 -14.26
C ASN A 30 -6.79 -14.13 -14.89
N PHE A 31 -5.61 -14.20 -15.50
CA PHE A 31 -5.09 -13.13 -16.36
C PHE A 31 -6.05 -12.82 -17.53
N PRO A 32 -5.92 -11.64 -18.15
CA PRO A 32 -6.85 -11.20 -19.19
C PRO A 32 -6.89 -12.15 -20.37
N THR A 33 -8.10 -12.43 -20.86
CA THR A 33 -8.28 -13.07 -22.17
C THR A 33 -8.10 -12.04 -23.29
N ASP A 34 -7.94 -12.51 -24.53
CA ASP A 34 -7.82 -11.63 -25.69
C ASP A 34 -9.07 -10.74 -25.85
N GLU A 35 -10.27 -11.28 -25.61
CA GLU A 35 -11.52 -10.51 -25.60
C GLU A 35 -11.53 -9.38 -24.56
N GLU A 36 -10.91 -9.61 -23.39
CA GLU A 36 -10.77 -8.59 -22.36
C GLU A 36 -9.75 -7.53 -22.76
N LEU A 37 -8.65 -7.92 -23.41
CA LEU A 37 -7.68 -6.96 -23.93
C LEU A 37 -8.26 -6.12 -25.07
N ASP A 38 -9.07 -6.72 -25.94
CA ASP A 38 -9.82 -6.00 -26.98
C ASP A 38 -10.82 -5.01 -26.36
N PHE A 39 -11.51 -5.42 -25.30
CA PHE A 39 -12.36 -4.51 -24.53
C PHE A 39 -11.57 -3.34 -23.95
N LEU A 40 -10.40 -3.60 -23.35
CA LEU A 40 -9.51 -2.56 -22.85
C LEU A 40 -9.09 -1.60 -23.96
N HIS A 41 -8.53 -2.10 -25.07
CA HIS A 41 -8.07 -1.27 -26.18
C HIS A 41 -9.19 -0.46 -26.83
N LYS A 42 -10.41 -0.99 -26.88
CA LYS A 42 -11.58 -0.30 -27.45
C LYS A 42 -12.05 0.86 -26.59
N HIS A 43 -11.94 0.75 -25.27
CA HIS A 43 -12.52 1.70 -24.32
C HIS A 43 -11.51 2.52 -23.51
N CYS A 44 -10.21 2.24 -23.68
CA CYS A 44 -9.13 2.88 -22.95
C CYS A 44 -7.89 3.01 -23.83
N GLU A 45 -7.36 4.23 -23.92
CA GLU A 45 -6.07 4.50 -24.56
C GLU A 45 -5.00 4.83 -23.51
N ILE A 46 -3.82 4.23 -23.69
CA ILE A 46 -2.66 4.39 -22.82
C ILE A 46 -1.61 5.20 -23.60
N ILE A 47 -1.37 6.45 -23.20
CA ILE A 47 -0.63 7.42 -24.03
C ILE A 47 0.86 7.52 -23.69
N ASP A 48 1.20 7.56 -22.40
CA ASP A 48 2.58 7.76 -21.96
C ASP A 48 3.27 6.44 -21.60
N ALA A 49 4.56 6.52 -21.27
CA ALA A 49 5.47 5.40 -21.03
C ALA A 49 4.79 4.18 -20.39
N THR A 50 4.72 3.11 -21.19
CA THR A 50 4.01 1.86 -20.89
C THR A 50 4.91 0.77 -20.33
N LYS A 51 6.22 1.02 -20.30
CA LYS A 51 7.22 0.03 -19.89
C LYS A 51 7.61 0.21 -18.45
N PHE A 52 7.58 -0.89 -17.70
CA PHE A 52 8.16 -0.93 -16.38
C PHE A 52 9.68 -0.74 -16.46
N TYR A 53 10.23 -0.03 -15.49
CA TYR A 53 11.66 0.01 -15.23
C TYR A 53 11.96 -0.50 -13.83
N ARG A 54 13.13 -1.09 -13.65
CA ARG A 54 13.60 -1.52 -12.33
C ARG A 54 13.95 -0.29 -11.51
N SER A 55 13.15 0.01 -10.48
CA SER A 55 13.41 1.16 -9.59
C SER A 55 14.31 0.80 -8.42
N THR A 56 14.24 -0.45 -7.95
CA THR A 56 15.16 -1.04 -6.97
C THR A 56 15.35 -2.53 -7.30
N PRO A 57 16.33 -3.25 -6.70
CA PRO A 57 16.50 -4.68 -6.96
C PRO A 57 15.23 -5.51 -6.74
N GLY A 58 14.36 -5.11 -5.81
CA GLY A 58 13.10 -5.80 -5.51
C GLY A 58 11.84 -5.19 -6.12
N THR A 59 11.94 -4.08 -6.88
CA THR A 59 10.74 -3.40 -7.41
C THR A 59 10.86 -3.00 -8.87
N LEU A 60 9.75 -3.16 -9.58
CA LEU A 60 9.50 -2.55 -10.88
C LEU A 60 8.52 -1.39 -10.72
N LYS A 61 8.72 -0.33 -11.49
CA LYS A 61 7.85 0.84 -11.50
C LYS A 61 7.39 1.15 -12.92
N LEU A 62 6.08 1.25 -13.08
CA LEU A 62 5.46 1.91 -14.22
C LEU A 62 5.52 3.43 -13.93
N PRO A 63 6.11 4.24 -14.80
CA PRO A 63 6.07 5.70 -14.68
C PRO A 63 4.61 6.21 -14.77
N PRO A 64 4.36 7.50 -14.51
CA PRO A 64 3.05 8.07 -14.75
C PRO A 64 2.60 7.83 -16.20
N THR A 65 1.49 7.14 -16.34
CA THR A 65 0.90 6.73 -17.61
C THR A 65 -0.48 7.35 -17.70
N ARG A 66 -0.68 8.28 -18.63
CA ARG A 66 -2.02 8.84 -18.87
C ARG A 66 -2.97 7.79 -19.43
N ILE A 67 -4.19 7.82 -18.93
CA ILE A 67 -5.29 6.97 -19.38
C ILE A 67 -6.42 7.85 -19.87
N GLN A 68 -6.87 7.58 -21.09
CA GLN A 68 -8.05 8.21 -21.66
C GLN A 68 -9.14 7.18 -21.87
N LEU A 69 -10.29 7.40 -21.26
CA LEU A 69 -11.48 6.60 -21.51
C LEU A 69 -12.11 7.04 -22.83
N ARG A 70 -12.34 6.10 -23.74
CA ARG A 70 -12.86 6.36 -25.09
C ARG A 70 -14.09 5.50 -25.36
N ASN A 71 -14.87 5.88 -26.38
CA ASN A 71 -16.06 5.14 -26.81
C ASN A 71 -17.02 4.83 -25.64
N LEU A 72 -17.21 5.79 -24.73
CA LEU A 72 -18.07 5.63 -23.54
C LEU A 72 -19.54 5.42 -23.93
N ASP A 73 -19.94 5.95 -25.09
CA ASP A 73 -21.24 5.74 -25.75
C ASP A 73 -21.46 4.28 -26.18
N LYS A 74 -20.40 3.52 -26.40
CA LYS A 74 -20.44 2.11 -26.86
C LYS A 74 -20.25 1.11 -25.72
N LEU A 75 -20.35 1.56 -24.48
CA LEU A 75 -20.23 0.68 -23.33
C LEU A 75 -21.42 -0.31 -23.28
N PRO A 76 -21.19 -1.53 -22.78
CA PRO A 76 -22.27 -2.45 -22.45
C PRO A 76 -23.30 -1.81 -21.53
N LYS A 77 -24.55 -2.33 -21.51
CA LYS A 77 -25.69 -1.83 -20.72
C LYS A 77 -25.47 -1.71 -19.19
N ALA A 78 -24.32 -2.14 -18.67
CA ALA A 78 -23.93 -1.91 -17.28
C ALA A 78 -23.68 -0.42 -17.01
N SER A 79 -23.67 -0.02 -15.74
CA SER A 79 -23.39 1.35 -15.34
C SER A 79 -21.93 1.75 -15.67
N LEU A 80 -21.69 3.06 -15.76
CA LEU A 80 -20.37 3.60 -16.12
C LEU A 80 -19.28 3.16 -15.14
N ASP A 81 -19.56 3.21 -13.84
CA ASP A 81 -18.67 2.76 -12.77
C ASP A 81 -18.30 1.28 -12.90
N VAL A 82 -19.26 0.41 -13.23
CA VAL A 82 -18.99 -1.03 -13.43
C VAL A 82 -18.08 -1.24 -14.64
N ASN A 83 -18.33 -0.54 -15.74
CA ASN A 83 -17.50 -0.65 -16.93
C ASN A 83 -16.09 -0.09 -16.73
N VAL A 84 -15.95 1.04 -16.03
CA VAL A 84 -14.65 1.64 -15.70
C VAL A 84 -13.90 0.79 -14.68
N GLY A 85 -14.59 0.22 -13.69
CA GLY A 85 -14.03 -0.76 -12.76
C GLY A 85 -13.47 -1.98 -13.51
N ARG A 86 -14.17 -2.47 -14.54
CA ARG A 86 -13.68 -3.52 -15.43
C ARG A 86 -12.45 -3.11 -16.23
N ILE A 87 -12.38 -1.87 -16.73
CA ILE A 87 -11.19 -1.35 -17.43
C ILE A 87 -9.97 -1.38 -16.49
N PHE A 88 -10.10 -0.87 -15.27
CA PHE A 88 -9.01 -0.91 -14.29
C PHE A 88 -8.65 -2.34 -13.89
N ASP A 89 -9.63 -3.24 -13.82
CA ASP A 89 -9.42 -4.63 -13.47
C ASP A 89 -8.54 -5.33 -14.50
N ILE A 90 -8.91 -5.20 -15.78
CA ILE A 90 -8.16 -5.76 -16.92
C ILE A 90 -6.77 -5.14 -16.96
N PHE A 91 -6.65 -3.82 -16.76
CA PHE A 91 -5.37 -3.12 -16.73
C PHE A 91 -4.43 -3.70 -15.66
N ILE A 92 -4.89 -3.86 -14.41
CA ILE A 92 -4.08 -4.40 -13.31
C ILE A 92 -3.60 -5.80 -13.64
N ARG A 93 -4.51 -6.68 -14.09
CA ARG A 93 -4.17 -8.06 -14.43
C ARG A 93 -3.19 -8.13 -15.61
N HIS A 94 -3.39 -7.30 -16.63
CA HIS A 94 -2.49 -7.23 -17.79
C HIS A 94 -1.08 -6.79 -17.38
N MET A 95 -0.97 -5.72 -16.58
CA MET A 95 0.34 -5.22 -16.11
C MET A 95 1.06 -6.23 -15.21
N LEU A 96 0.33 -6.96 -14.36
CA LEU A 96 0.91 -8.06 -13.58
C LEU A 96 1.37 -9.22 -14.49
N GLN A 97 0.61 -9.57 -15.51
CA GLN A 97 0.95 -10.64 -16.46
C GLN A 97 2.22 -10.32 -17.26
N GLN A 98 2.32 -9.10 -17.80
CA GLN A 98 3.47 -8.64 -18.60
C GLN A 98 4.78 -8.82 -17.85
N GLU A 99 4.76 -8.59 -16.54
CA GLU A 99 5.93 -8.72 -15.70
C GLU A 99 6.08 -10.13 -15.09
N GLY A 100 5.25 -11.11 -15.43
CA GLY A 100 5.32 -12.45 -14.85
C GLY A 100 4.98 -12.47 -13.34
N GLY A 101 4.09 -11.59 -12.91
CA GLY A 101 3.50 -11.59 -11.57
C GLY A 101 2.50 -12.73 -11.37
N ASN A 102 1.94 -12.80 -10.17
CA ASN A 102 0.91 -13.75 -9.76
C ASN A 102 -0.22 -13.00 -9.05
N LEU A 103 -1.47 -13.25 -9.45
CA LEU A 103 -2.64 -12.52 -8.97
C LEU A 103 -2.92 -12.68 -7.47
N GLU A 104 -2.45 -13.78 -6.86
CA GLU A 104 -2.67 -14.06 -5.44
C GLU A 104 -1.52 -13.61 -4.54
N THR A 105 -0.27 -13.73 -5.03
CA THR A 105 0.93 -13.54 -4.20
C THR A 105 1.72 -12.28 -4.52
N THR A 106 1.64 -11.76 -5.75
CA THR A 106 2.38 -10.56 -6.13
C THR A 106 1.72 -9.33 -5.54
N ARG A 107 2.47 -8.63 -4.70
CA ARG A 107 2.05 -7.35 -4.14
C ARG A 107 2.35 -6.23 -5.12
N TYR A 108 1.45 -5.26 -5.18
CA TYR A 108 1.61 -4.07 -5.98
C TYR A 108 1.10 -2.83 -5.24
N TRP A 109 1.59 -1.67 -5.68
CA TRP A 109 0.99 -0.38 -5.42
C TRP A 109 0.44 0.16 -6.73
N LEU A 110 -0.74 0.77 -6.68
CA LEU A 110 -1.34 1.49 -7.79
C LEU A 110 -1.83 2.83 -7.29
N ASN A 111 -1.57 3.88 -8.07
CA ASN A 111 -2.10 5.22 -7.82
C ASN A 111 -2.75 5.74 -9.08
N LEU A 112 -4.00 6.19 -8.98
CA LEU A 112 -4.65 7.05 -9.95
C LEU A 112 -4.63 8.50 -9.46
N ALA A 113 -3.87 9.36 -10.13
CA ALA A 113 -3.77 10.77 -9.81
C ALA A 113 -4.60 11.61 -10.79
N HIS A 114 -5.28 12.63 -10.27
CA HIS A 114 -6.04 13.60 -11.04
C HIS A 114 -5.72 15.02 -10.52
N PRO A 115 -5.29 15.98 -11.37
CA PRO A 115 -4.92 17.34 -10.96
C PRO A 115 -6.01 18.09 -10.17
N GLY A 116 -7.29 17.87 -10.49
CA GLY A 116 -8.42 18.46 -9.77
C GLY A 116 -8.72 17.83 -8.40
N TYR A 117 -7.99 16.80 -7.98
CA TYR A 117 -8.22 16.14 -6.71
C TYR A 117 -7.52 16.87 -5.55
N ARG A 118 -8.29 17.23 -4.51
CA ARG A 118 -7.82 18.05 -3.37
C ARG A 118 -6.61 17.44 -2.63
N LYS A 119 -6.57 16.11 -2.51
CA LYS A 119 -5.38 15.43 -1.98
C LYS A 119 -4.41 15.20 -3.14
N LYS A 120 -3.27 15.89 -3.08
CA LYS A 120 -2.20 15.78 -4.09
C LYS A 120 -1.68 14.35 -4.32
N ASP A 121 -2.02 13.43 -3.42
CA ASP A 121 -1.52 12.07 -3.46
C ASP A 121 -2.33 11.13 -4.36
N GLY A 122 -3.55 11.47 -4.81
CA GLY A 122 -4.36 10.60 -5.67
C GLY A 122 -5.04 9.42 -4.95
N PHE A 123 -5.54 8.45 -5.72
CA PHE A 123 -6.28 7.27 -5.27
C PHE A 123 -5.37 6.05 -5.19
N TRP A 124 -5.19 5.49 -4.00
CA TRP A 124 -4.21 4.44 -3.77
C TRP A 124 -4.83 3.05 -3.53
N ILE A 125 -4.26 2.05 -4.20
CA ILE A 125 -4.17 0.68 -3.70
C ILE A 125 -2.74 0.48 -3.21
N SER A 126 -2.55 0.33 -1.90
CA SER A 126 -1.22 0.20 -1.28
C SER A 126 -0.98 -1.20 -0.73
N HIS A 127 0.06 -1.84 -1.24
CA HIS A 127 0.63 -3.10 -0.73
C HIS A 127 -0.37 -4.25 -0.69
N LYS A 128 -1.20 -4.37 -1.74
CA LYS A 128 -2.20 -5.42 -1.89
C LYS A 128 -1.82 -6.38 -3.01
N THR A 129 -2.35 -7.59 -2.96
CA THR A 129 -2.38 -8.48 -4.14
C THR A 129 -3.66 -8.23 -4.91
N TYR A 130 -3.72 -8.68 -6.16
CA TYR A 130 -4.93 -8.51 -6.97
C TYR A 130 -6.16 -9.18 -6.32
N LYS A 131 -5.98 -10.36 -5.71
CA LYS A 131 -7.02 -11.05 -4.93
C LYS A 131 -7.62 -10.20 -3.80
N MET A 132 -6.82 -9.28 -3.24
CA MET A 132 -7.23 -8.41 -2.13
C MET A 132 -7.83 -7.09 -2.60
N ALA A 133 -7.38 -6.56 -3.74
CA ALA A 133 -7.84 -5.31 -4.31
C ALA A 133 -7.71 -5.37 -5.83
N ASP A 134 -8.84 -5.20 -6.51
CA ASP A 134 -9.00 -5.27 -7.96
C ASP A 134 -9.41 -3.90 -8.54
N GLY A 135 -9.74 -3.85 -9.84
CA GLY A 135 -10.16 -2.59 -10.48
C GLY A 135 -11.44 -2.00 -9.91
N HIS A 136 -12.36 -2.85 -9.45
CA HIS A 136 -13.60 -2.40 -8.79
C HIS A 136 -13.31 -1.80 -7.42
N THR A 137 -12.32 -2.34 -6.70
CA THR A 137 -11.85 -1.77 -5.44
C THR A 137 -11.33 -0.34 -5.62
N LEU A 138 -10.58 -0.09 -6.70
CA LEU A 138 -10.15 1.27 -7.07
C LEU A 138 -11.35 2.16 -7.38
N MET A 139 -12.29 1.68 -8.20
CA MET A 139 -13.48 2.45 -8.58
C MET A 139 -14.36 2.82 -7.37
N ASN A 140 -14.55 1.89 -6.42
CA ASN A 140 -15.26 2.16 -5.18
C ASN A 140 -14.55 3.23 -4.36
N THR A 141 -13.22 3.16 -4.26
CA THR A 141 -12.41 4.18 -3.55
C THR A 141 -12.55 5.56 -4.19
N ILE A 142 -12.68 5.62 -5.53
CA ILE A 142 -12.96 6.86 -6.26
C ILE A 142 -14.37 7.35 -5.94
N ALA A 143 -15.38 6.49 -6.06
CA ALA A 143 -16.78 6.84 -5.84
C ALA A 143 -17.02 7.44 -4.44
N ASP A 144 -16.47 6.81 -3.40
CA ASP A 144 -16.59 7.28 -2.01
C ASP A 144 -16.02 8.69 -1.82
N GLN A 145 -14.99 9.06 -2.59
CA GLN A 145 -14.32 10.36 -2.45
C GLN A 145 -14.89 11.42 -3.40
N VAL A 146 -15.37 11.04 -4.59
CA VAL A 146 -16.10 11.92 -5.51
C VAL A 146 -17.39 12.42 -4.85
N GLN A 147 -18.10 11.56 -4.11
CA GLN A 147 -19.29 11.96 -3.34
C GLN A 147 -19.02 13.10 -2.34
N SER A 148 -17.76 13.27 -1.92
CA SER A 148 -17.34 14.32 -0.98
C SER A 148 -16.71 15.54 -1.66
N ASN A 149 -16.54 15.53 -2.99
CA ASN A 149 -15.82 16.57 -3.72
C ASN A 149 -16.27 16.66 -5.19
N ASP A 150 -17.12 17.65 -5.50
CA ASP A 150 -17.75 17.85 -6.81
C ASP A 150 -16.78 18.19 -7.97
N ALA A 151 -15.51 18.48 -7.69
CA ALA A 151 -14.52 18.88 -8.69
C ALA A 151 -13.80 17.71 -9.39
N LEU A 152 -14.18 16.46 -9.10
CA LEU A 152 -13.48 15.27 -9.57
C LEU A 152 -14.31 14.51 -10.62
N GLY A 153 -13.96 14.68 -11.90
CA GLY A 153 -14.49 13.90 -13.01
C GLY A 153 -13.51 12.80 -13.45
N LEU A 154 -14.03 11.76 -14.13
CA LEU A 154 -13.21 10.82 -14.90
C LEU A 154 -12.87 11.47 -16.26
N ASP A 155 -11.70 12.12 -16.36
CA ASP A 155 -11.31 12.85 -17.57
C ASP A 155 -9.91 12.44 -18.10
N GLU A 156 -9.47 13.11 -19.17
CA GLU A 156 -8.20 12.83 -19.85
C GLU A 156 -6.95 13.23 -19.05
N THR A 157 -7.12 13.90 -17.90
CA THR A 157 -6.03 14.36 -17.05
C THR A 157 -5.58 13.31 -16.03
N MET A 158 -6.27 12.16 -16.01
CA MET A 158 -5.93 11.04 -15.15
C MET A 158 -4.61 10.36 -15.53
N SER A 159 -3.80 10.07 -14.53
CA SER A 159 -2.55 9.33 -14.69
C SER A 159 -2.48 8.17 -13.70
N LEU A 160 -2.13 6.98 -14.21
CA LEU A 160 -1.81 5.81 -13.39
C LEU A 160 -0.31 5.71 -13.15
N THR A 161 0.07 5.38 -11.92
CA THR A 161 1.41 4.86 -11.61
C THR A 161 1.26 3.52 -10.92
N MET A 162 2.15 2.59 -11.24
CA MET A 162 2.14 1.26 -10.64
C MET A 162 3.53 0.86 -10.16
N ARG A 163 3.59 0.13 -9.06
CA ARG A 163 4.82 -0.51 -8.58
C ARG A 163 4.55 -1.97 -8.28
N ILE A 164 5.33 -2.87 -8.86
CA ILE A 164 5.25 -4.32 -8.65
C ILE A 164 6.43 -4.76 -7.78
N PHE A 165 6.14 -5.53 -6.74
CA PHE A 165 7.13 -6.06 -5.80
C PHE A 165 7.53 -7.48 -6.23
N LYS A 166 8.79 -7.65 -6.62
CA LYS A 166 9.35 -8.94 -7.07
C LYS A 166 9.82 -9.81 -5.92
N GLN A 167 10.06 -9.21 -4.77
CA GLN A 167 10.44 -9.88 -3.54
C GLN A 167 9.62 -9.25 -2.42
N ASP A 168 9.39 -9.99 -1.34
CA ASP A 168 8.72 -9.40 -0.19
C ASP A 168 9.67 -8.45 0.52
N ILE A 169 9.59 -7.17 0.16
CA ILE A 169 10.40 -6.10 0.73
C ILE A 169 9.82 -5.80 2.11
N HIS A 170 10.16 -6.67 3.06
CA HIS A 170 10.15 -6.28 4.45
C HIS A 170 11.13 -5.10 4.57
N GLY A 171 10.80 -4.11 5.38
CA GLY A 171 11.76 -3.11 5.85
C GLY A 171 12.85 -3.76 6.68
N LYS A 172 13.63 -4.67 6.08
CA LYS A 172 14.93 -5.06 6.55
C LYS A 172 15.76 -3.81 6.32
N GLY A 173 16.02 -3.09 7.41
CA GLY A 173 17.16 -2.19 7.44
C GLY A 173 18.39 -3.04 7.19
N ASP A 174 18.70 -3.26 5.91
CA ASP A 174 19.90 -3.97 5.51
C ASP A 174 21.10 -3.14 5.98
N ARG A 175 22.28 -3.76 6.05
CA ARG A 175 23.50 -3.09 6.48
C ARG A 175 23.70 -1.86 5.60
N THR A 176 23.52 -0.67 6.19
CA THR A 176 23.90 0.57 5.53
C THR A 176 25.37 0.48 5.11
N PRO A 177 25.71 0.66 3.83
CA PRO A 177 27.09 0.57 3.36
C PRO A 177 28.01 1.49 4.15
N ASP A 178 29.21 1.01 4.48
CA ASP A 178 30.16 1.76 5.31
C ASP A 178 30.51 3.14 4.71
N LYS A 179 30.48 3.26 3.38
CA LYS A 179 30.67 4.54 2.67
C LYS A 179 29.58 5.57 3.00
N ILE A 180 28.35 5.13 3.22
CA ILE A 180 27.24 6.00 3.62
C ILE A 180 27.37 6.34 5.10
N LEU A 181 27.67 5.36 5.97
CA LEU A 181 27.87 5.58 7.40
C LEU A 181 28.96 6.63 7.68
N ARG A 182 30.09 6.56 6.94
CA ARG A 182 31.19 7.54 7.04
C ARG A 182 30.76 8.97 6.71
N LYS A 183 29.81 9.16 5.77
CA LYS A 183 29.29 10.51 5.46
C LYS A 183 28.53 11.13 6.63
N PHE A 184 28.00 10.32 7.53
CA PHE A 184 27.30 10.74 8.75
C PHE A 184 28.19 10.68 10.00
N GLY A 185 29.51 10.44 9.85
CA GLY A 185 30.42 10.27 11.00
C GLY A 185 30.16 9.00 11.81
N VAL A 186 29.32 8.09 11.31
CA VAL A 186 28.95 6.85 11.99
C VAL A 186 29.94 5.76 11.59
N LYS A 187 30.54 5.09 12.57
CA LYS A 187 31.55 4.05 12.32
C LYS A 187 30.95 2.67 12.01
N HIS A 188 29.75 2.37 12.50
CA HIS A 188 29.08 1.07 12.36
C HIS A 188 27.59 1.18 12.69
N ASN A 189 26.80 0.20 12.21
CA ASN A 189 25.38 0.11 12.57
C ASN A 189 25.22 -0.28 14.04
N TYR A 190 24.70 0.64 14.85
CA TYR A 190 24.52 0.42 16.28
C TYR A 190 23.36 -0.55 16.58
N VAL A 191 22.31 -0.62 15.77
CA VAL A 191 21.10 -1.37 16.13
C VAL A 191 21.27 -2.89 15.89
N LYS A 192 21.01 -3.71 16.92
CA LYS A 192 20.96 -5.18 16.83
C LYS A 192 19.56 -5.72 16.46
N GLY A 193 19.52 -6.67 15.53
CA GLY A 193 18.37 -7.52 15.18
C GLY A 193 17.36 -6.93 14.18
N ASP A 194 16.44 -7.78 13.70
CA ASP A 194 15.45 -7.43 12.68
C ASP A 194 14.28 -6.62 13.23
N GLY A 195 13.81 -5.64 12.46
CA GLY A 195 12.64 -4.82 12.79
C GLY A 195 12.82 -3.80 13.92
N ARG A 196 11.89 -2.83 13.99
CA ARG A 196 11.82 -1.76 15.01
C ARG A 196 13.12 -0.95 15.16
N CYS A 197 13.87 -0.79 14.07
CA CYS A 197 15.20 -0.19 14.08
C CYS A 197 15.20 1.26 14.58
N LEU A 198 14.18 2.04 14.22
CA LEU A 198 14.01 3.41 14.71
C LEU A 198 13.83 3.44 16.24
N LEU A 199 12.92 2.62 16.77
CA LEU A 199 12.68 2.54 18.22
C LEU A 199 13.95 2.08 18.95
N LYS A 200 14.65 1.08 18.43
CA LYS A 200 15.92 0.62 18.99
C LYS A 200 16.99 1.72 18.93
N ALA A 201 17.10 2.47 17.82
CA ALA A 201 18.05 3.57 17.67
C ALA A 201 17.79 4.70 18.66
N LEU A 202 16.51 5.05 18.88
CA LEU A 202 16.11 6.04 19.88
C LEU A 202 16.49 5.60 21.30
N VAL A 203 16.24 4.34 21.66
CA VAL A 203 16.60 3.79 22.97
C VAL A 203 18.12 3.74 23.16
N ILE A 204 18.88 3.33 22.13
CA ILE A 204 20.35 3.37 22.14
C ILE A 204 20.85 4.80 22.34
N GLY A 205 20.32 5.76 21.59
CA GLY A 205 20.68 7.17 21.70
C GLY A 205 20.38 7.74 23.09
N LYS A 206 19.24 7.37 23.68
CA LYS A 206 18.89 7.74 25.05
C LYS A 206 19.90 7.18 26.05
N HIS A 207 20.19 5.88 26.01
CA HIS A 207 21.15 5.27 26.95
C HIS A 207 22.57 5.78 26.77
N TRP A 208 22.97 6.08 25.53
CA TRP A 208 24.24 6.76 25.27
C TRP A 208 24.26 8.16 25.90
N SER A 209 23.20 8.95 25.72
CA SER A 209 23.09 10.28 26.34
C SER A 209 23.12 10.16 27.87
N ASP A 210 22.23 9.34 28.44
CA ASP A 210 22.10 9.14 29.89
C ASP A 210 23.43 8.71 30.52
N LYS A 211 24.20 7.81 29.86
CA LYS A 211 25.54 7.41 30.30
C LYS A 211 26.50 8.60 30.37
N ASN A 212 26.52 9.45 29.34
CA ASN A 212 27.45 10.58 29.25
C ASN A 212 27.04 11.78 30.10
N THR A 213 25.79 11.82 30.59
CA THR A 213 25.26 12.88 31.45
C THR A 213 24.94 12.39 32.87
N ALA A 214 25.27 11.14 33.21
CA ALA A 214 24.98 10.56 34.52
C ALA A 214 25.76 11.28 35.62
N SER A 215 25.11 11.51 36.76
CA SER A 215 25.72 12.22 37.89
C SER A 215 26.61 11.33 38.76
N THR A 216 26.44 10.00 38.65
CA THR A 216 27.21 9.02 39.43
C THR A 216 27.80 7.92 38.55
N ALA A 217 28.94 7.37 38.98
CA ALA A 217 29.59 6.26 38.27
C ALA A 217 28.71 5.00 38.19
N ASN A 218 27.90 4.74 39.22
CA ASN A 218 26.98 3.60 39.24
C ASN A 218 25.85 3.74 38.22
N GLU A 219 25.31 4.95 38.09
CA GLU A 219 24.28 5.26 37.10
C GLU A 219 24.84 5.21 35.67
N ALA A 220 26.05 5.75 35.46
CA ALA A 220 26.75 5.65 34.19
C ALA A 220 26.97 4.18 33.77
N ALA A 221 27.40 3.32 34.71
CA ALA A 221 27.61 1.89 34.46
C ALA A 221 26.29 1.16 34.13
N PHE A 222 25.19 1.53 34.79
CA PHE A 222 23.87 0.96 34.49
C PHE A 222 23.42 1.27 33.05
N TYR A 223 23.53 2.54 32.62
CA TYR A 223 23.18 2.92 31.24
C TYR A 223 24.15 2.36 30.21
N ASP A 224 25.43 2.23 30.54
CA ASP A 224 26.41 1.57 29.69
C ASP A 224 26.05 0.10 29.42
N SER A 225 25.66 -0.65 30.46
CA SER A 225 25.25 -2.05 30.31
C SER A 225 24.04 -2.21 29.35
N LYS A 226 23.09 -1.27 29.40
CA LYS A 226 21.92 -1.24 28.51
C LYS A 226 22.29 -0.83 27.10
N TYR A 227 23.17 0.16 26.96
CA TYR A 227 23.72 0.59 25.68
C TYR A 227 24.45 -0.57 24.99
N VAL A 228 25.42 -1.19 25.66
CA VAL A 228 26.22 -2.31 25.11
C VAL A 228 25.34 -3.47 24.66
N ARG A 229 24.33 -3.86 25.46
CA ARG A 229 23.41 -4.96 25.13
C ARG A 229 22.60 -4.72 23.85
N LEU A 230 22.27 -3.46 23.56
CA LEU A 230 21.49 -3.07 22.38
C LEU A 230 22.38 -2.78 21.17
N THR A 231 23.66 -2.48 21.40
CA THR A 231 24.65 -2.26 20.35
C THR A 231 25.34 -3.55 19.90
N ARG A 232 25.70 -3.65 18.61
CA ARG A 232 26.57 -4.74 18.15
C ARG A 232 27.98 -4.50 18.70
N THR A 233 28.41 -5.30 19.67
CA THR A 233 29.85 -5.45 20.00
C THR A 233 30.54 -6.17 18.84
N ASN A 234 31.70 -5.66 18.45
CA ASN A 234 32.52 -6.22 17.38
C ASN A 234 32.61 -7.74 17.46
N VAL A 235 32.26 -8.44 16.38
CA VAL A 235 32.92 -9.70 16.08
C VAL A 235 34.32 -9.30 15.59
N SER A 236 35.33 -9.82 16.27
CA SER A 236 36.75 -9.74 15.92
C SER A 236 36.97 -9.94 14.43
N CYS A 237 37.97 -9.22 13.89
CA CYS A 237 38.50 -9.42 12.54
C CYS A 237 38.78 -10.89 12.22
#